data_AF-A0A8T4N7Z8-F1
#
_entry.id   AF-A0A8T4N7Z8-F1
#
_cell.length_a   1.000
_cell.length_b   1.000
_cell.length_c   1.000
_cell.angle_alpha   90.00
_cell.angle_beta   90.00
_cell.angle_gamma   90.00
#
_symmetry.space_group_name_H-M   'P 1'
#
loop_
_entity.id
_entity.type
_entity.pdbx_description
1 polymer ?
#
loop_
_entity_poly.entity_id
_entity_poly.type
_entity_poly.pdbx_seq_one_letter_code
_entity_poly.pdbx_strand_id
1 'polypeptide(L)' 'MEQELKTLSRTRRIGGSLVVTIPIELVKEEQLEENQVVEISVKKPRKSYFGALKGISSFTRKDRMEDRF' A
#
# COMPACT_ATOMS: atom_id res chain seq x y z
N MET A 1 9.08 20.33 -13.62
CA MET A 1 8.25 19.28 -13.01
C MET A 1 9.01 18.78 -11.80
N GLU A 2 8.53 19.11 -10.62
CA GLU A 2 9.07 18.60 -9.36
C GLU A 2 8.73 17.11 -9.29
N GLN A 3 9.74 16.26 -9.41
CA GLN A 3 9.54 14.81 -9.38
C GLN A 3 9.45 14.37 -7.92
N GLU A 4 8.23 14.20 -7.41
CA GLU A 4 8.03 13.59 -6.09
C GLU A 4 8.43 12.10 -6.14
N LEU A 5 9.54 11.73 -5.50
CA LEU A 5 9.82 10.32 -5.25
C LEU A 5 8.81 9.76 -4.25
N LYS A 6 8.11 8.70 -4.67
CA LYS A 6 7.08 8.03 -3.87
C LYS A 6 7.49 6.60 -3.59
N THR A 7 7.67 6.28 -2.32
CA THR A 7 7.88 4.91 -1.86
C THR A 7 6.75 4.45 -0.95
N LEU A 8 6.53 3.14 -0.88
CA LEU A 8 5.58 2.53 0.06
C LEU A 8 6.36 1.89 1.19
N SER A 9 6.16 2.38 2.41
CA SER A 9 6.76 1.81 3.61
C SER A 9 5.70 1.31 4.58
N ARG A 10 6.01 0.22 5.28
CA ARG A 10 5.15 -0.36 6.30
C ARG A 10 5.28 0.46 7.58
N THR A 11 4.16 0.84 8.17
CA THR A 11 4.13 1.48 9.48
C THR A 11 4.28 0.43 10.58
N ARG A 12 4.96 0.80 11.67
CA ARG A 12 5.04 0.03 12.91
C ARG A 12 4.56 0.86 14.09
N ARG A 13 4.07 0.21 15.13
CA ARG A 13 3.62 0.89 16.36
C ARG A 13 4.75 0.95 17.37
N ILE A 14 5.01 2.13 17.91
CA ILE A 14 5.91 2.33 19.05
C ILE A 14 5.18 3.24 20.03
N GLY A 15 4.81 2.68 21.19
CA GLY A 15 3.95 3.37 22.17
C GLY A 15 2.60 3.79 21.56
N GLY A 16 2.24 5.07 21.73
CA GLY A 16 1.04 5.68 21.17
C GLY A 16 1.14 6.06 19.69
N SER A 17 2.32 5.96 19.08
CA SER A 17 2.61 6.53 17.77
C SER A 17 2.84 5.46 16.70
N LEU A 18 2.61 5.85 15.44
CA LEU A 18 3.06 5.09 14.27
C LEU A 18 4.37 5.66 13.78
N VAL A 19 5.33 4.78 13.53
CA VAL A 19 6.65 5.10 13.00
C VAL A 19 6.78 4.44 11.64
N VAL A 20 7.37 5.17 10.70
CA VAL A 20 7.75 4.66 9.38
C VAL A 20 9.26 4.80 9.24
N THR A 21 9.89 3.79 8.64
CA THR A 21 11.31 3.90 8.27
C THR A 21 11.38 4.65 6.95
N ILE A 22 12.20 5.69 6.88
CA ILE A 22 12.53 6.36 5.62
C ILE A 22 13.63 5.52 4.93
N PRO A 23 13.40 4.98 3.72
CA PRO A 23 14.41 4.24 2.99
C PRO A 23 15.66 5.08 2.70
N ILE A 24 16.82 4.44 2.66
CA ILE A 24 18.13 5.12 2.53
C ILE A 24 18.26 5.91 1.22
N GLU A 25 17.54 5.50 0.17
CA GLU A 25 17.51 6.18 -1.11
C GLU A 25 16.91 7.59 -0.95
N LEU A 26 15.77 7.70 -0.25
CA LEU A 26 15.13 8.99 0.05
C LEU A 26 15.96 9.85 1.00
N VAL A 27 16.62 9.24 1.99
CA VAL A 27 17.50 9.97 2.91
C VAL A 27 18.65 10.65 2.16
N LYS A 28 19.23 9.96 1.17
CA LYS A 28 20.35 10.49 0.38
C LYS A 28 19.91 11.57 -0.61
N GLU A 29 18.79 11.37 -1.30
CA GLU A 29 18.31 12.31 -2.30
C GLU A 29 17.80 13.61 -1.68
N GLU A 30 17.00 13.52 -0.62
CA GLU A 30 16.43 14.67 0.10
C GLU A 30 17.37 15.21 1.18
N GLN A 31 18.58 14.65 1.31
CA GLN A 31 19.62 15.05 2.27
C GLN A 31 19.08 15.17 3.70
N LEU A 32 18.30 14.17 4.12
CA LEU A 32 17.66 14.16 5.43
C LEU A 32 18.68 13.86 6.52
N GLU A 33 18.66 14.67 7.57
CA GLU A 33 19.53 14.53 8.74
C GLU A 33 18.75 14.07 9.97
N GLU A 34 19.48 13.53 10.95
CA GLU A 34 18.90 13.20 12.25
C GLU A 34 18.40 14.48 12.96
N ASN A 35 17.24 14.39 13.62
CA ASN A 35 16.60 15.51 14.35
C ASN A 35 16.13 16.69 13.48
N GLN A 36 16.06 16.51 12.16
CA GLN A 36 15.47 17.50 11.26
C GLN A 36 13.94 17.51 11.38
N VAL A 37 13.35 18.71 11.38
CA VAL A 37 11.90 18.86 11.28
C VAL A 37 11.50 18.70 9.81
N VAL A 38 10.54 17.82 9.55
CA VAL A 38 10.05 17.51 8.20
C VAL A 38 8.52 17.62 8.14
N GLU A 39 8.01 17.98 6.97
CA GLU A 39 6.57 17.88 6.68
C GLU A 39 6.23 16.44 6.23
N ILE A 40 5.11 15.91 6.70
CA ILE A 40 4.68 14.54 6.39
C ILE A 40 3.33 14.57 5.69
N SER A 41 3.28 14.10 4.43
CA SER A 41 2.04 13.84 3.71
C SER A 41 1.73 12.33 3.69
N VAL A 42 0.60 11.94 4.30
CA VAL A 42 0.21 10.52 4.41
C VAL A 42 -0.87 10.17 3.39
N LYS A 43 -0.53 9.31 2.43
CA LYS A 43 -1.49 8.78 1.46
C LYS A 43 -1.67 7.27 1.62
N LYS A 44 -2.89 6.83 1.91
CA LYS A 44 -3.21 5.39 1.96
C LYS A 44 -3.26 4.83 0.52
N PRO A 45 -2.44 3.83 0.18
CA PRO A 45 -2.54 3.19 -1.14
C PRO A 45 -3.88 2.46 -1.25
N ARG A 46 -4.60 2.68 -2.36
CA ARG A 46 -5.77 1.86 -2.69
C ARG A 46 -5.26 0.53 -3.24
N LYS A 47 -5.74 -0.59 -2.69
CA LYS A 47 -5.47 -1.90 -3.29
C LYS A 47 -6.05 -1.90 -4.69
N SER A 48 -5.24 -2.24 -5.68
CA SER A 48 -5.75 -2.52 -7.02
C SER A 48 -6.51 -3.85 -6.97
N TYR A 49 -7.76 -3.85 -7.41
CA TYR A 49 -8.54 -5.08 -7.63
C TYR A 49 -8.29 -5.65 -9.03
N PHE A 50 -7.34 -5.08 -9.79
CA PHE A 50 -6.96 -5.60 -11.08
C PHE A 50 -6.41 -7.02 -10.92
N GLY A 51 -7.10 -7.98 -11.54
CA GLY A 51 -6.78 -9.40 -11.39
C GLY A 51 -7.24 -10.04 -10.07
N ALA A 52 -8.02 -9.35 -9.22
CA ALA A 52 -8.59 -9.96 -8.01
C ALA A 52 -9.53 -11.14 -8.32
N LEU A 53 -10.11 -11.15 -9.53
CA LEU A 53 -10.94 -12.24 -10.05
C LEU A 53 -10.16 -13.16 -11.01
N LYS A 54 -8.82 -13.04 -11.09
CA LYS A 54 -7.99 -13.89 -11.95
C LYS A 54 -8.06 -15.33 -11.44
N GLY A 55 -8.73 -16.20 -12.19
CA GLY A 55 -9.00 -17.59 -11.81
C GLY A 55 -10.47 -17.90 -11.54
N ILE A 56 -11.34 -16.89 -11.50
CA ILE A 56 -12.79 -17.11 -11.54
C ILE A 56 -13.18 -17.33 -13.00
N SER A 57 -13.60 -18.56 -13.32
CA SER A 57 -14.14 -18.92 -14.62
C SER A 57 -15.58 -18.44 -14.77
N SER A 58 -16.07 -18.42 -16.00
CA SER A 58 -17.49 -18.20 -16.28
C SER A 58 -18.36 -19.19 -15.49
N PHE A 59 -19.48 -18.71 -14.97
CA PHE A 59 -20.45 -19.54 -14.28
C PHE A 59 -20.99 -20.62 -15.23
N THR A 60 -20.89 -21.88 -14.83
CA THR A 60 -21.33 -23.04 -15.61
C THR A 60 -22.61 -23.64 -15.04
N ARG A 61 -23.22 -24.59 -15.77
CA ARG A 61 -24.37 -25.34 -15.23
C ARG A 61 -24.03 -26.12 -13.95
N LYS A 62 -22.77 -26.51 -13.74
CA LYS A 62 -22.32 -27.21 -12.53
C LYS A 62 -22.34 -26.33 -11.28
N ASP A 63 -22.26 -25.01 -11.48
CA ASP A 63 -22.28 -24.02 -10.39
C ASP A 63 -23.72 -23.63 -10.01
N ARG A 64 -24.74 -24.08 -10.78
CA ARG A 64 -26.14 -23.88 -10.40
C ARG A 64 -26.44 -24.67 -9.15
N MET A 65 -27.01 -23.98 -8.16
CA MET A 65 -27.64 -24.63 -7.02
C MET A 65 -28.85 -25.38 -7.57
N GLU A 66 -28.78 -26.71 -7.63
CA GLU A 66 -29.94 -27.52 -7.93
C GLU A 66 -30.87 -27.41 -6.73
N ASP A 67 -32.03 -26.79 -6.94
CA ASP A 67 -33.09 -26.67 -5.96
C ASP A 67 -33.37 -28.06 -5.39
N ARG A 68 -33.04 -28.26 -4.11
CA ARG A 68 -33.45 -29.44 -3.35
C ARG A 68 -34.87 -29.20 -2.85
N PHE A 69 -35.86 -29.44 -3.70
CA PHE A 69 -37.26 -29.57 -3.31
C PHE A 69 -37.90 -30.74 -4.03
#